data_AF-A0A1I7YHF2-F1
#
_entry.id   AF-A0A1I7YHF2-F1
#
_cell.length_a   1.000
_cell.length_b   1.000
_cell.length_c   1.000
_cell.angle_alpha   90.00
_cell.angle_beta   90.00
_cell.angle_gamma   90.00
#
_symmetry.space_group_name_H-M   'P 1'
#
loop_
_entity.id
_entity.type
_entity.pdbx_description
1 polymer ?
#
loop_
_entity_poly.entity_id
_entity_poly.type
_entity_poly.pdbx_seq_one_letter_code
_entity_poly.pdbx_strand_id
1 'polypeptide(L)'
;MVCAATPSCSGHSAEAEALVYNFVKRKKPHLLKEMFGEERCRELEKRNHFYDRNSLLTMFEAVKGRLSVTKEDAPEGGEQENQLPVKTEIKEESLTDGDVPKNKTTKITPELAVFNYFHERQQEGALEILFNEKTRKEYGRKVENMGIGMPLVRRMYAHYRFVELKKENPRSKEIWKCEVCKKDFKTHGGGLDLLEHLGLHENIPSPCIIEGCDATSRRPNSLATHLRVRLYSYDIAYPEIILEKPPTSY
;
A
#
# COMPACT_ATOMS: atom_id res chain seq x y z
N MET A 1 11.71 -9.82 -33.49
CA MET A 1 10.64 -10.73 -33.04
C MET A 1 9.52 -9.82 -32.55
N VAL A 2 8.43 -9.66 -33.32
CA VAL A 2 7.35 -8.75 -32.90
C VAL A 2 6.64 -9.43 -31.73
N CYS A 3 6.66 -8.81 -30.54
CA CYS A 3 5.87 -9.32 -29.42
C CYS A 3 4.41 -9.36 -29.89
N ALA A 4 3.79 -10.53 -29.90
CA ALA A 4 2.39 -10.67 -30.28
C ALA A 4 1.58 -9.70 -29.41
N ALA A 5 0.99 -8.69 -30.04
CA ALA A 5 0.12 -7.75 -29.38
C ALA A 5 -1.17 -8.49 -29.03
N THR A 6 -1.15 -9.21 -27.91
CA THR A 6 -2.37 -9.79 -27.35
C THR A 6 -3.35 -8.65 -27.16
N PRO A 7 -4.56 -8.69 -27.73
CA PRO A 7 -5.54 -7.65 -27.52
C PRO A 7 -5.76 -7.57 -26.02
N SER A 8 -5.42 -6.42 -25.42
CA SER A 8 -5.56 -6.17 -23.99
C SER A 8 -7.05 -6.11 -23.64
N CYS A 9 -7.68 -7.27 -23.56
CA CYS A 9 -9.03 -7.47 -23.04
C CYS A 9 -9.06 -7.35 -21.51
N SER A 10 -7.93 -7.06 -20.87
CA SER A 10 -7.85 -6.66 -19.48
C SER A 10 -8.15 -5.16 -19.39
N GLY A 11 -9.13 -4.80 -18.55
CA GLY A 11 -9.65 -3.44 -18.35
C GLY A 11 -8.61 -2.43 -17.84
N HIS A 12 -7.58 -2.18 -18.63
CA HIS A 12 -6.57 -1.17 -18.40
C HIS A 12 -6.98 0.09 -19.14
N SER A 13 -6.90 1.21 -18.44
CA SER A 13 -7.33 2.48 -18.98
C SER A 13 -6.29 2.96 -20.00
N ALA A 14 -6.75 3.47 -21.13
CA ALA A 14 -5.91 3.95 -22.23
C ALA A 14 -4.89 5.03 -21.77
N GLU A 15 -5.18 5.68 -20.64
CA GLU A 15 -4.35 6.66 -19.96
C GLU A 15 -3.10 6.03 -19.34
N ALA A 16 -3.21 4.86 -18.71
CA ALA A 16 -2.06 4.19 -18.09
C ALA A 16 -1.03 3.77 -19.15
N GLU A 17 -1.52 3.29 -20.30
CA GLU A 17 -0.66 2.93 -21.44
C GLU A 17 -0.01 4.17 -22.06
N ALA A 18 -0.73 5.28 -22.21
CA ALA A 18 -0.18 6.54 -22.70
C ALA A 18 0.96 7.08 -21.81
N LEU A 19 0.85 6.92 -20.48
CA LEU A 19 1.90 7.28 -19.54
C LEU A 19 3.16 6.43 -19.72
N VAL A 20 3.00 5.11 -19.87
CA VAL A 20 4.12 4.19 -20.12
C VAL A 20 4.75 4.47 -21.48
N TYR A 21 3.94 4.68 -22.51
CA TYR A 21 4.38 5.07 -23.84
C TYR A 21 5.25 6.33 -23.80
N ASN A 22 4.80 7.38 -23.10
CA ASN A 22 5.55 8.63 -22.99
C ASN A 22 6.87 8.47 -22.23
N PHE A 23 6.91 7.59 -21.24
CA PHE A 23 8.16 7.24 -20.58
C PHE A 23 9.14 6.55 -21.53
N VAL A 24 8.68 5.51 -22.26
CA VAL A 24 9.51 4.78 -23.21
C VAL A 24 9.98 5.70 -24.35
N LYS A 25 9.09 6.55 -24.88
CA LYS A 25 9.40 7.52 -25.94
C LYS A 25 10.56 8.43 -25.58
N ARG A 26 10.71 8.78 -24.29
CA ARG A 26 11.78 9.66 -23.81
C ARG A 26 13.09 8.93 -23.58
N LYS A 27 13.01 7.75 -22.94
CA LYS A 27 14.20 7.01 -22.53
C LYS A 27 14.80 6.21 -23.69
N LYS A 28 13.94 5.60 -24.52
CA LYS A 28 14.33 4.67 -25.58
C LYS A 28 13.36 4.76 -26.79
N PRO A 29 13.33 5.90 -27.52
CA PRO A 29 12.39 6.13 -28.62
C PRO A 29 12.48 5.10 -29.75
N HIS A 30 13.68 4.56 -30.00
CA HIS A 30 13.92 3.57 -31.06
C HIS A 30 13.18 2.24 -30.81
N LEU A 31 12.73 1.96 -29.58
CA LEU A 31 12.06 0.72 -29.20
C LEU A 31 10.54 0.82 -29.29
N LEU A 32 9.99 2.01 -29.54
CA LEU A 32 8.55 2.24 -29.53
C LEU A 32 7.79 1.35 -30.53
N LYS A 33 8.27 1.27 -31.76
CA LYS A 33 7.62 0.47 -32.81
C LYS A 33 7.65 -1.01 -32.49
N GLU A 34 8.74 -1.49 -31.90
CA GLU A 34 8.90 -2.89 -31.50
C GLU A 34 7.97 -3.26 -30.34
N MET A 35 7.79 -2.34 -29.39
CA MET A 35 7.02 -2.57 -28.17
C MET A 35 5.51 -2.38 -28.32
N PHE A 36 5.09 -1.35 -29.04
CA PHE A 36 3.68 -0.97 -29.14
C PHE A 36 3.10 -1.29 -30.52
N GLY A 37 3.93 -1.42 -31.56
CA GLY A 37 3.46 -1.53 -32.94
C GLY A 37 3.13 -0.17 -33.56
N GLU A 38 3.20 -0.08 -34.88
CA GLU A 38 3.12 1.21 -35.57
C GLU A 38 1.73 1.87 -35.47
N GLU A 39 0.64 1.10 -35.61
CA GLU A 39 -0.71 1.64 -35.44
C GLU A 39 -0.95 2.17 -34.02
N ARG A 40 -0.57 1.40 -33.01
CA ARG A 40 -0.75 1.79 -31.60
C ARG A 40 0.08 3.01 -31.23
N CYS A 41 1.31 3.12 -31.73
CA CYS A 41 2.13 4.33 -31.61
C CYS A 41 1.37 5.56 -32.12
N ARG A 42 0.74 5.49 -33.30
CA ARG A 42 -0.03 6.61 -33.86
C ARG A 42 -1.22 7.00 -32.97
N GLU A 43 -1.92 6.01 -32.41
CA GLU A 43 -3.03 6.27 -31.46
C GLU A 43 -2.54 6.94 -30.18
N LEU A 44 -1.44 6.44 -29.60
CA LEU A 44 -0.86 6.97 -28.37
C LEU A 44 -0.27 8.37 -28.59
N GLU A 45 0.28 8.66 -29.77
CA GLU A 45 0.74 10.00 -30.14
C GLU A 45 -0.38 11.03 -30.21
N LYS A 46 -1.57 10.66 -30.69
CA LYS A 46 -2.75 11.54 -30.65
C LYS A 46 -3.10 11.93 -29.21
N ARG A 47 -2.81 11.07 -28.22
CA ARG A 47 -3.08 11.33 -26.79
C ARG A 47 -1.89 11.92 -26.03
N ASN A 48 -0.72 12.02 -26.65
CA ASN A 48 0.51 12.45 -25.99
C ASN A 48 0.40 13.87 -25.41
N HIS A 49 -0.37 14.76 -26.05
CA HIS A 49 -0.55 16.14 -25.58
C HIS A 49 -1.22 16.25 -24.20
N PHE A 50 -1.89 15.20 -23.72
CA PHE A 50 -2.49 15.18 -22.38
C PHE A 50 -1.48 14.95 -21.25
N TYR A 51 -0.24 14.56 -21.56
CA TYR A 51 0.75 14.20 -20.55
C TYR A 51 2.08 14.90 -20.84
N ASP A 52 2.44 15.82 -19.95
CA ASP A 52 3.70 16.56 -20.03
C ASP A 52 4.94 15.67 -19.77
N ARG A 53 6.11 16.30 -19.84
CA ARG A 53 7.41 15.64 -19.64
C ARG A 53 7.56 14.96 -18.26
N ASN A 54 6.81 15.42 -17.27
CA ASN A 54 6.99 15.04 -15.88
C ASN A 54 5.78 14.31 -15.31
N SER A 55 4.71 14.07 -16.08
CA SER A 55 3.43 13.59 -15.55
C SER A 55 3.56 12.32 -14.72
N LEU A 56 4.33 11.34 -15.21
CA LEU A 56 4.60 10.12 -14.46
C LEU A 56 5.35 10.43 -13.17
N LEU A 57 6.38 11.27 -13.20
CA LEU A 57 7.14 11.70 -12.01
C LEU A 57 6.28 12.47 -11.01
N THR A 58 5.49 13.44 -11.47
CA THR A 58 4.54 14.21 -10.65
C THR A 58 3.50 13.28 -10.00
N MET A 59 3.01 12.28 -10.74
CA MET A 59 2.16 11.24 -10.18
C MET A 59 2.88 10.43 -9.10
N PHE A 60 4.15 10.08 -9.29
CA PHE A 60 4.95 9.40 -8.24
C PHE A 60 5.05 10.24 -6.98
N GLU A 61 5.33 11.54 -7.12
CA GLU A 61 5.43 12.45 -5.98
C GLU A 61 4.11 12.56 -5.22
N ALA A 62 2.99 12.65 -5.92
CA ALA A 62 1.66 12.69 -5.30
C ALA A 62 1.34 11.41 -4.50
N VAL A 63 1.77 10.24 -4.99
CA VAL A 63 1.49 8.95 -4.34
C VAL A 63 2.49 8.65 -3.21
N LYS A 64 3.71 9.20 -3.27
CA LYS A 64 4.79 8.95 -2.30
C LYS A 64 4.37 9.21 -0.85
N GLY A 65 3.57 10.25 -0.60
CA GLY A 65 3.08 10.59 0.74
C GLY A 65 2.13 9.57 1.37
N ARG A 66 1.57 8.62 0.59
CA ARG A 66 0.70 7.55 1.09
C ARG A 66 1.35 6.18 1.15
N LEU A 67 2.43 5.97 0.40
CA LEU A 67 3.13 4.68 0.32
C LEU A 67 4.22 4.52 1.37
N SER A 68 4.69 5.63 1.96
CA SER A 68 5.46 5.58 3.19
C SER A 68 4.52 5.18 4.33
N VAL A 69 4.19 3.89 4.41
CA VAL A 69 3.75 3.28 5.66
C VAL A 69 5.01 3.20 6.53
N THR A 70 5.39 4.32 7.13
CA THR A 70 6.09 4.24 8.40
C THR A 70 5.08 3.57 9.33
N LYS A 71 5.44 2.40 9.88
CA LYS A 71 4.82 1.97 11.13
C LYS A 71 5.25 3.05 12.13
N GLU A 72 4.45 4.09 12.27
CA GLU A 72 4.53 4.92 13.46
C GLU A 72 4.08 4.00 14.58
N ASP A 73 5.01 3.74 15.51
CA ASP A 73 4.70 3.12 16.78
C ASP A 73 3.49 3.84 17.37
N ALA A 74 2.55 3.04 17.87
CA ALA A 74 1.29 3.53 18.40
C ALA A 74 1.54 4.72 19.35
N PRO A 75 0.69 5.77 19.34
CA PRO A 75 0.79 6.78 20.36
C PRO A 75 0.47 6.11 21.69
N GLU A 76 1.49 5.90 22.52
CA GLU A 76 1.30 5.71 23.94
C GLU A 76 0.48 6.91 24.43
N GLY A 77 -0.72 6.60 24.91
CA GLY A 77 -1.54 7.58 25.61
C GLY A 77 -0.82 8.05 26.87
N GLY A 78 -0.80 9.36 27.07
CA GLY A 78 -0.30 10.01 28.28
C GLY A 78 -0.10 11.50 28.00
N GLU A 79 -1.16 12.29 28.05
CA GLU A 79 -1.44 13.26 29.12
C GLU A 79 -0.74 14.62 28.91
N GLN A 80 -1.58 15.66 28.77
CA GLN A 80 -1.16 17.04 28.94
C GLN A 80 -0.87 17.28 30.42
N GLU A 81 0.34 17.71 30.76
CA GLU A 81 0.53 18.63 31.88
C GLU A 81 1.80 19.48 31.71
N ASN A 82 1.64 20.77 32.03
CA ASN A 82 2.70 21.76 32.01
C ASN A 82 3.66 21.57 33.21
N GLN A 83 4.97 21.53 32.98
CA GLN A 83 6.02 22.34 33.65
C GLN A 83 7.44 21.77 33.46
N LEU A 84 8.42 22.67 33.26
CA LEU A 84 9.88 22.46 33.30
C LEU A 84 10.39 22.41 34.76
N PRO A 85 11.70 22.17 35.04
CA PRO A 85 12.49 20.96 34.77
C PRO A 85 13.22 20.48 36.05
N VAL A 86 13.26 19.19 36.35
CA VAL A 86 14.17 18.66 37.38
C VAL A 86 15.05 17.56 36.80
N LYS A 87 16.35 17.83 36.90
CA LYS A 87 17.46 16.96 36.51
C LYS A 87 17.62 15.90 37.60
N THR A 88 17.45 14.63 37.27
CA THR A 88 17.94 13.53 38.12
C THR A 88 18.45 12.42 37.22
N GLU A 89 19.76 12.18 37.30
CA GLU A 89 20.43 11.05 36.66
C GLU A 89 20.01 9.77 37.39
N ILE A 90 19.32 8.89 36.68
CA ILE A 90 19.18 7.49 37.06
C ILE A 90 19.86 6.68 35.96
N LYS A 91 20.92 5.96 36.34
CA LYS A 91 21.55 4.92 35.52
C LYS A 91 20.58 3.74 35.45
N GLU A 92 19.89 3.59 34.34
CA GLU A 92 19.25 2.33 33.95
C GLU A 92 20.23 1.49 33.15
N GLU A 93 20.40 0.25 33.61
CA GLU A 93 21.16 -0.80 32.92
C GLU A 93 20.40 -1.23 31.66
N SER A 94 21.02 -0.99 30.51
CA SER A 94 20.49 -1.32 29.20
C SER A 94 20.28 -2.83 29.02
N LEU A 95 19.02 -3.25 29.00
CA LEU A 95 18.61 -4.47 28.32
C LEU A 95 18.97 -4.34 26.83
N THR A 96 19.69 -5.33 26.31
CA THR A 96 20.17 -5.36 24.92
C THR A 96 19.02 -5.24 23.93
N ASP A 97 19.00 -4.09 23.28
CA ASP A 97 18.15 -3.73 22.13
C ASP A 97 18.28 -4.82 21.06
N GLY A 98 17.23 -5.62 20.90
CA GLY A 98 17.10 -6.49 19.74
C GLY A 98 16.90 -5.59 18.53
N ASP A 99 17.92 -5.46 17.68
CA ASP A 99 17.90 -4.71 16.42
C ASP A 99 16.73 -5.19 15.55
N VAL A 100 15.54 -4.60 15.74
CA VAL A 100 14.39 -4.80 14.86
C VAL A 100 14.85 -4.26 13.51
N PRO A 101 14.90 -5.08 12.45
CA PRO A 101 15.38 -4.63 11.15
C PRO A 101 14.56 -3.43 10.72
N LYS A 102 15.17 -2.23 10.71
CA LYS A 102 14.54 -1.03 10.16
C LYS A 102 14.17 -1.34 8.72
N ASN A 103 12.88 -1.62 8.50
CA ASN A 103 12.35 -1.94 7.19
C ASN A 103 12.64 -0.75 6.27
N LYS A 104 13.67 -0.89 5.44
CA LYS A 104 14.03 0.15 4.47
C LYS A 104 12.87 0.29 3.51
N THR A 105 12.12 1.39 3.65
CA THR A 105 11.01 1.72 2.76
C THR A 105 11.55 1.78 1.33
N THR A 106 11.14 0.82 0.50
CA THR A 106 11.58 0.78 -0.89
C THR A 106 10.91 1.92 -1.64
N LYS A 107 11.71 2.89 -2.11
CA LYS A 107 11.19 4.01 -2.90
C LYS A 107 10.74 3.49 -4.27
N ILE A 108 9.48 3.79 -4.63
CA ILE A 108 8.95 3.46 -5.95
C ILE A 108 9.39 4.52 -6.95
N THR A 109 10.11 4.10 -7.98
CA THR A 109 10.59 4.97 -9.07
C THR A 109 9.71 4.82 -10.32
N PRO A 110 9.71 5.82 -11.23
CA PRO A 110 9.05 5.69 -12.53
C PRO A 110 9.48 4.44 -13.31
N GLU A 111 10.78 4.15 -13.32
CA GLU A 111 11.35 2.95 -13.95
C GLU A 111 10.76 1.67 -13.36
N LEU A 112 10.62 1.58 -12.03
CA LEU A 112 10.11 0.39 -11.35
C LEU A 112 8.62 0.16 -11.63
N ALA A 113 7.83 1.21 -11.76
CA ALA A 113 6.42 1.06 -12.11
C ALA A 113 6.17 0.75 -13.58
N VAL A 114 7.00 1.29 -14.48
CA VAL A 114 7.01 0.87 -15.88
C VAL A 114 7.43 -0.60 -15.98
N PHE A 115 8.43 -1.02 -15.20
CA PHE A 115 8.77 -2.44 -15.09
C PHE A 115 7.57 -3.27 -14.61
N ASN A 116 6.90 -2.88 -13.52
CA ASN A 116 5.74 -3.59 -13.00
C ASN A 116 4.61 -3.67 -14.04
N TYR A 117 4.38 -2.60 -14.81
CA TYR A 117 3.39 -2.57 -15.88
C TYR A 117 3.59 -3.67 -16.93
N PHE A 118 4.83 -3.89 -17.36
CA PHE A 118 5.18 -4.94 -18.33
C PHE A 118 5.24 -6.34 -17.68
N HIS A 119 5.71 -6.40 -16.43
CA HIS A 119 5.79 -7.63 -15.64
C HIS A 119 4.41 -8.26 -15.41
N GLU A 120 3.42 -7.47 -14.99
CA GLU A 120 2.04 -7.95 -14.80
C GLU A 120 1.38 -8.44 -16.09
N ARG A 121 1.84 -7.94 -17.23
CA ARG A 121 1.38 -8.35 -18.57
C ARG A 121 2.12 -9.56 -19.10
N GLN A 122 3.10 -10.08 -18.36
CA GLN A 122 3.99 -11.16 -18.81
C GLN A 122 4.66 -10.84 -20.15
N GLN A 123 4.95 -9.55 -20.39
CA GLN A 123 5.60 -9.06 -21.61
C GLN A 123 7.13 -9.14 -21.45
N GLU A 124 7.65 -10.36 -21.31
CA GLU A 124 9.09 -10.65 -21.14
C GLU A 124 9.96 -9.96 -22.20
N GLY A 125 9.55 -10.02 -23.48
CA GLY A 125 10.29 -9.35 -24.56
C GLY A 125 10.42 -7.84 -24.35
N ALA A 126 9.36 -7.18 -23.89
CA ALA A 126 9.42 -5.74 -23.57
C ALA A 126 10.34 -5.46 -22.38
N LEU A 127 10.37 -6.35 -21.38
CA LEU A 127 11.28 -6.23 -20.24
C LEU A 127 12.74 -6.40 -20.66
N GLU A 128 13.04 -7.35 -21.53
CA GLU A 128 14.39 -7.59 -22.09
C GLU A 128 14.92 -6.40 -22.86
N ILE A 129 14.04 -5.80 -23.66
CA ILE A 129 14.34 -4.62 -24.47
C ILE A 129 14.57 -3.37 -23.60
N LEU A 130 13.76 -3.20 -22.55
CA LEU A 130 13.83 -2.00 -21.70
C LEU A 130 14.88 -2.08 -20.59
N PHE A 131 15.17 -3.26 -20.06
CA PHE A 131 15.98 -3.41 -18.85
C PHE A 131 17.05 -4.48 -19.05
N ASN A 132 18.30 -4.14 -18.69
CA ASN A 132 19.35 -5.14 -18.64
C ASN A 132 19.05 -6.22 -17.58
N GLU A 133 19.69 -7.38 -17.70
CA GLU A 133 19.44 -8.52 -16.84
C GLU A 133 19.58 -8.21 -15.34
N LYS A 134 20.61 -7.43 -14.97
CA LYS A 134 20.84 -7.03 -13.57
C LYS A 134 19.67 -6.20 -13.03
N THR A 135 19.20 -5.21 -13.79
CA THR A 135 18.05 -4.36 -13.43
C THR A 135 16.76 -5.17 -13.39
N ARG A 136 16.54 -6.10 -14.33
CA ARG A 136 15.36 -6.99 -14.30
C ARG A 136 15.33 -7.83 -13.04
N LYS A 137 16.43 -8.47 -12.67
CA LYS A 137 16.54 -9.26 -11.43
C LYS A 137 16.32 -8.41 -10.18
N GLU A 138 16.87 -7.20 -10.14
CA GLU A 138 16.67 -6.28 -9.02
C GLU A 138 15.22 -5.83 -8.89
N TYR A 139 14.60 -5.42 -10.00
CA TYR A 139 13.22 -4.94 -10.00
C TYR A 139 12.22 -6.07 -9.78
N GLY A 140 12.46 -7.26 -10.33
CA GLY A 140 11.67 -8.46 -10.05
C GLY A 140 11.60 -8.75 -8.56
N ARG A 141 12.76 -8.82 -7.87
CA ARG A 141 12.79 -8.97 -6.40
C ARG A 141 12.04 -7.87 -5.67
N LYS A 142 12.12 -6.62 -6.13
CA LYS A 142 11.38 -5.51 -5.50
C LYS A 142 9.87 -5.66 -5.68
N VAL A 143 9.41 -6.04 -6.87
CA VAL A 143 7.99 -6.28 -7.16
C VAL A 143 7.47 -7.45 -6.32
N GLU A 144 8.20 -8.56 -6.27
CA GLU A 144 7.87 -9.73 -5.43
C GLU A 144 7.80 -9.36 -3.95
N ASN A 145 8.81 -8.65 -3.44
CA ASN A 145 8.85 -8.22 -2.04
C ASN A 145 7.73 -7.23 -1.68
N MET A 146 7.31 -6.37 -2.62
CA MET A 146 6.21 -5.43 -2.38
C MET A 146 4.84 -6.09 -2.55
N GLY A 147 4.71 -7.13 -3.39
CA GLY A 147 3.47 -7.85 -3.64
C GLY A 147 2.28 -6.91 -3.89
N ILE A 148 1.23 -7.05 -3.09
CA ILE A 148 0.01 -6.22 -3.13
C ILE A 148 0.30 -4.72 -2.87
N GLY A 149 1.42 -4.41 -2.22
CA GLY A 149 1.88 -3.05 -1.95
C GLY A 149 2.42 -2.31 -3.17
N MET A 150 2.73 -3.00 -4.28
CA MET A 150 3.17 -2.35 -5.51
C MET A 150 1.97 -1.71 -6.24
N PRO A 151 1.89 -0.38 -6.38
CA PRO A 151 0.75 0.25 -7.03
C PRO A 151 0.86 0.12 -8.55
N LEU A 152 -0.26 -0.25 -9.17
CA LEU A 152 -0.43 -0.21 -10.62
C LEU A 152 -0.27 1.24 -11.13
N VAL A 153 0.33 1.43 -12.32
CA VAL A 153 0.38 2.75 -12.98
C VAL A 153 -1.00 3.38 -13.09
N ARG A 154 -2.04 2.58 -13.33
CA ARG A 154 -3.44 3.03 -13.33
C ARG A 154 -3.88 3.58 -11.97
N ARG A 155 -3.55 2.89 -10.88
CA ARG A 155 -3.88 3.32 -9.51
C ARG A 155 -3.16 4.62 -9.16
N MET A 156 -1.92 4.73 -9.58
CA MET A 156 -1.13 5.96 -9.42
C MET A 156 -1.74 7.14 -10.18
N TYR A 157 -2.12 6.93 -11.45
CA TYR A 157 -2.76 7.95 -12.25
C TYR A 157 -4.11 8.39 -11.66
N ALA A 158 -4.95 7.43 -11.25
CA ALA A 158 -6.23 7.73 -10.62
C ALA A 158 -6.05 8.55 -9.34
N HIS A 159 -5.06 8.20 -8.51
CA HIS A 159 -4.76 8.95 -7.30
C HIS A 159 -4.29 10.38 -7.60
N TYR A 160 -3.36 10.55 -8.55
CA TYR A 160 -2.92 11.87 -8.99
C TYR A 160 -4.09 12.73 -9.47
N ARG A 161 -4.97 12.19 -10.33
CA ARG A 161 -6.15 12.91 -10.81
C ARG A 161 -7.09 13.29 -9.67
N PHE A 162 -7.25 12.42 -8.67
CA PHE A 162 -8.03 12.72 -7.49
C PHE A 162 -7.41 13.85 -6.65
N VAL A 163 -6.08 13.86 -6.48
CA VAL A 163 -5.36 14.92 -5.78
C VAL A 163 -5.52 16.26 -6.50
N GLU A 164 -5.34 16.30 -7.82
CA GLU A 164 -5.56 17.52 -8.60
C GLU A 164 -7.02 18.01 -8.49
N LEU A 165 -7.99 17.09 -8.63
CA LEU A 165 -9.41 17.43 -8.46
C LEU A 165 -9.72 17.96 -7.05
N LYS A 166 -9.03 17.47 -6.02
CA LYS A 166 -9.18 17.97 -4.65
C LYS A 166 -8.64 19.38 -4.45
N LYS A 167 -7.62 19.79 -5.21
CA LYS A 167 -7.12 21.17 -5.18
C LYS A 167 -8.19 22.13 -5.71
N GLU A 168 -8.89 21.74 -6.78
CA GLU A 168 -9.97 22.52 -7.38
C GLU A 168 -11.28 22.45 -6.56
N ASN A 169 -11.57 21.27 -6.01
CA ASN A 169 -12.77 21.01 -5.23
C ASN A 169 -12.45 20.16 -3.99
N PRO A 170 -12.17 20.78 -2.83
CA PRO A 170 -11.79 20.08 -1.59
C PRO A 170 -12.82 19.08 -1.08
N ARG A 171 -14.10 19.22 -1.48
CA ARG A 171 -15.19 18.31 -1.10
C ARG A 171 -15.25 17.05 -1.95
N SER A 172 -14.40 16.92 -2.96
CA SER A 172 -14.31 15.72 -3.80
C SER A 172 -13.99 14.47 -2.97
N LYS A 173 -14.77 13.41 -3.19
CA LYS A 173 -14.60 12.10 -2.53
C LYS A 173 -14.26 11.04 -3.57
N GLU A 174 -13.40 10.10 -3.21
CA GLU A 174 -13.15 8.93 -4.04
C GLU A 174 -14.40 8.04 -3.99
N ILE A 175 -14.88 7.62 -5.16
CA ILE A 175 -15.96 6.64 -5.25
C ILE A 175 -15.33 5.31 -5.64
N TRP A 176 -15.43 4.36 -4.74
CA TRP A 176 -14.97 2.99 -4.91
C TRP A 176 -16.16 2.08 -5.13
N LYS A 177 -16.07 1.15 -6.07
CA LYS A 177 -17.14 0.20 -6.36
C LYS A 177 -16.67 -1.22 -6.07
N CYS A 178 -17.39 -1.94 -5.22
CA CYS A 178 -17.12 -3.35 -5.01
C CYS A 178 -17.45 -4.14 -6.27
N GLU A 179 -16.49 -4.90 -6.81
CA GLU A 179 -16.73 -5.67 -8.02
C GLU A 179 -17.65 -6.88 -7.79
N VAL A 180 -17.75 -7.39 -6.55
CA VAL A 180 -18.59 -8.54 -6.20
C VAL A 180 -20.06 -8.12 -6.08
N CYS A 181 -20.40 -7.21 -5.17
CA CYS A 181 -21.79 -6.82 -4.92
C CYS A 181 -22.22 -5.51 -5.59
N LYS A 182 -21.32 -4.85 -6.33
CA LYS A 182 -21.56 -3.57 -7.03
C LYS A 182 -21.94 -2.40 -6.12
N LYS A 183 -21.74 -2.50 -4.81
CA LYS A 183 -21.95 -1.41 -3.85
C LYS A 183 -20.89 -0.32 -3.99
N ASP A 184 -21.32 0.93 -3.92
CA ASP A 184 -20.45 2.10 -3.97
C ASP A 184 -20.07 2.57 -2.56
N PHE A 185 -18.82 3.02 -2.41
CA PHE A 185 -18.22 3.53 -1.18
C PHE A 185 -17.63 4.91 -1.46
N LYS A 186 -18.01 5.92 -0.68
CA LYS A 186 -17.52 7.29 -0.83
C LYS A 186 -16.54 7.59 0.30
N THR A 187 -15.25 7.66 0.00
CA THR A 187 -14.20 7.87 1.02
C THR A 187 -13.45 9.17 0.79
N HIS A 188 -12.86 9.73 1.85
CA HIS A 188 -11.96 10.90 1.74
C HIS A 188 -10.53 10.50 1.30
N GLY A 189 -10.33 9.23 0.95
CA GLY A 189 -9.08 8.67 0.44
C GLY A 189 -8.80 7.28 1.00
N GLY A 190 -8.11 6.43 0.24
CA GLY A 190 -7.44 5.23 0.73
C GLY A 190 -8.29 3.95 0.73
N GLY A 191 -9.60 4.05 0.51
CA GLY A 191 -10.45 2.89 0.25
C GLY A 191 -10.56 1.88 1.40
N LEU A 192 -10.27 2.27 2.65
CA LEU A 192 -10.36 1.39 3.83
C LEU A 192 -11.76 0.76 3.93
N ASP A 193 -12.82 1.55 3.77
CA ASP A 193 -14.20 1.05 3.79
C ASP A 193 -14.46 -0.02 2.71
N LEU A 194 -13.82 0.10 1.55
CA LEU A 194 -13.91 -0.92 0.50
C LEU A 194 -13.14 -2.17 0.91
N LEU A 195 -11.93 -2.05 1.47
CA LEU A 195 -11.14 -3.21 1.91
C LEU A 195 -11.86 -4.00 3.02
N GLU A 196 -12.39 -3.30 4.03
CA GLU A 196 -13.22 -3.91 5.06
C GLU A 196 -14.45 -4.59 4.47
N HIS A 197 -15.05 -3.96 3.46
CA HIS A 197 -16.19 -4.52 2.75
C HIS A 197 -15.83 -5.78 1.94
N LEU A 198 -14.67 -5.81 1.28
CA LEU A 198 -14.22 -6.98 0.52
C LEU A 198 -14.06 -8.21 1.42
N GLY A 199 -13.58 -8.01 2.65
CA GLY A 199 -13.55 -9.05 3.67
C GLY A 199 -14.93 -9.61 4.06
N LEU A 200 -16.04 -8.99 3.66
CA LEU A 200 -17.38 -9.55 3.85
C LEU A 200 -17.76 -10.62 2.82
N HIS A 201 -17.11 -10.61 1.65
CA HIS A 201 -17.30 -11.61 0.60
C HIS A 201 -16.44 -12.84 0.84
N GLU A 202 -15.29 -12.65 1.49
CA GLU A 202 -14.39 -13.73 1.85
C GLU A 202 -14.88 -14.33 3.18
N ASN A 203 -15.42 -15.55 3.14
CA ASN A 203 -15.88 -16.26 4.33
C ASN A 203 -14.68 -16.81 5.13
N ILE A 204 -13.81 -15.92 5.61
CA ILE A 204 -12.60 -16.28 6.37
C ILE A 204 -12.95 -16.33 7.86
N PRO A 205 -12.99 -17.53 8.48
CA PRO A 205 -13.19 -17.64 9.91
C PRO A 205 -12.01 -17.00 10.64
N SER A 206 -12.30 -16.10 11.58
CA SER A 206 -11.35 -15.46 12.48
C SER A 206 -11.60 -15.99 13.90
N PRO A 207 -10.92 -17.08 14.31
CA PRO A 207 -11.10 -17.66 15.63
C PRO A 207 -10.57 -16.73 16.74
N CYS A 208 -11.19 -16.80 17.92
CA CYS A 208 -10.69 -16.15 19.12
C CYS A 208 -9.40 -16.82 19.59
N ILE A 209 -8.45 -16.00 20.06
CA ILE A 209 -7.14 -16.46 20.54
C ILE A 209 -7.11 -16.65 22.07
N ILE A 210 -8.19 -16.31 22.78
CA ILE A 210 -8.29 -16.46 24.23
C ILE A 210 -8.56 -17.92 24.57
N GLU A 211 -7.74 -18.51 25.43
CA GLU A 211 -7.87 -19.90 25.86
C GLU A 211 -9.25 -20.17 26.47
N GLY A 212 -9.89 -21.27 26.06
CA GLY A 212 -11.25 -21.62 26.47
C GLY A 212 -12.37 -20.81 25.80
N CYS A 213 -12.06 -19.99 24.79
CA CYS A 213 -13.06 -19.27 24.00
C CYS A 213 -13.18 -19.81 22.57
N ASP A 214 -14.23 -20.59 22.30
CA ASP A 214 -14.51 -21.17 20.97
C ASP A 214 -15.18 -20.18 19.99
N ALA A 215 -15.20 -18.89 20.32
CA ALA A 215 -15.86 -17.89 19.49
C ALA A 215 -15.11 -17.71 18.16
N THR A 216 -15.82 -17.85 17.05
CA THR A 216 -15.30 -17.52 15.71
C THR A 216 -16.05 -16.33 15.15
N SER A 217 -15.33 -15.31 14.69
CA SER A 217 -15.91 -14.16 14.01
C SER A 217 -15.71 -14.26 12.50
N ARG A 218 -16.66 -13.77 11.72
CA ARG A 218 -16.52 -13.66 10.25
C ARG A 218 -15.85 -12.37 9.80
N ARG A 219 -15.56 -11.46 10.73
CA ARG A 219 -15.04 -10.11 10.43
C ARG A 219 -13.97 -9.73 11.44
N PRO A 220 -12.87 -9.10 11.02
CA PRO A 220 -11.85 -8.56 11.92
C PRO A 220 -12.45 -7.61 12.97
N ASN A 221 -13.35 -6.71 12.57
CA ASN A 221 -13.99 -5.77 13.50
C ASN A 221 -14.87 -6.48 14.54
N SER A 222 -15.56 -7.57 14.17
CA SER A 222 -16.33 -8.38 15.12
C SER A 222 -15.42 -9.12 16.10
N LEU A 223 -14.29 -9.66 15.64
CA LEU A 223 -13.28 -10.26 16.51
C LEU A 223 -12.68 -9.22 17.46
N ALA A 224 -12.32 -8.04 16.95
CA ALA A 224 -11.77 -6.96 17.75
C ALA A 224 -12.75 -6.50 18.85
N THR A 225 -14.04 -6.35 18.53
CA THR A 225 -15.08 -6.07 19.53
C THR A 225 -15.20 -7.20 20.54
N HIS A 226 -15.20 -8.46 20.10
CA HIS A 226 -15.24 -9.62 21.00
C HIS A 226 -14.05 -9.65 21.97
N LEU A 227 -12.83 -9.43 21.46
CA LEU A 227 -11.62 -9.38 22.28
C LEU A 227 -11.68 -8.24 23.29
N ARG A 228 -12.12 -7.04 22.91
CA ARG A 228 -12.30 -5.93 23.86
C ARG A 228 -13.24 -6.32 24.99
N VAL A 229 -14.43 -6.84 24.68
CA VAL A 229 -15.42 -7.24 25.70
C VAL A 229 -14.86 -8.33 26.62
N ARG A 230 -14.16 -9.32 26.07
CA ARG A 230 -13.57 -10.40 26.86
C ARG A 230 -12.45 -9.90 27.76
N LEU A 231 -11.53 -9.07 27.26
CA LEU A 231 -10.44 -8.52 28.07
C LEU A 231 -10.97 -7.71 29.25
N TYR A 232 -11.97 -6.84 29.03
CA TYR A 232 -12.60 -6.11 30.13
C TYR A 232 -13.31 -7.01 31.15
N SER A 233 -13.83 -8.18 30.72
CA SER A 233 -14.43 -9.13 31.66
C SER A 233 -13.40 -9.93 32.48
N TYR A 234 -12.17 -10.10 31.96
CA TYR A 234 -11.07 -10.73 32.71
C TYR A 234 -10.48 -9.77 33.75
N ASP A 235 -10.36 -8.48 33.44
CA ASP A 235 -9.85 -7.46 34.38
C ASP A 235 -10.77 -7.23 35.59
N ILE A 236 -12.06 -7.52 35.46
CA ILE A 236 -13.02 -7.43 36.58
C ILE A 236 -13.03 -8.71 37.43
N ALA A 237 -12.47 -9.82 36.93
CA ALA A 237 -12.50 -11.12 37.60
C ALA A 237 -11.23 -11.45 38.42
N TYR A 238 -10.20 -10.59 38.43
CA TYR A 238 -9.05 -10.73 39.32
C TYR A 238 -8.75 -9.46 40.15
N PRO A 239 -9.61 -9.06 41.10
CA PRO A 239 -9.19 -8.21 42.20
C PRO A 239 -8.80 -9.11 43.38
N GLU A 240 -7.63 -9.76 43.32
CA GLU A 240 -6.85 -10.21 44.50
C GLU A 240 -5.66 -11.05 44.06
N ILE A 241 -4.59 -10.38 43.61
CA ILE A 241 -3.25 -10.91 43.91
C ILE A 241 -3.03 -10.57 45.38
N ILE A 242 -3.38 -11.50 46.28
CA ILE A 242 -2.94 -11.44 47.67
C ILE A 242 -1.42 -11.60 47.61
N LEU A 243 -0.70 -10.48 47.66
CA LEU A 243 0.71 -10.46 47.98
C LEU A 243 0.84 -10.94 49.43
N GLU A 244 0.98 -12.26 49.62
CA GLU A 244 1.43 -12.80 50.90
C GLU A 244 2.77 -12.14 51.23
N LYS A 245 2.77 -11.26 52.24
CA LYS A 245 4.01 -10.71 52.77
C LYS A 245 4.88 -11.90 53.22
N PRO A 246 6.15 -11.96 52.80
CA PRO A 246 7.04 -12.98 53.31
C PRO A 246 7.13 -12.87 54.84
N PRO A 247 7.16 -14.00 55.57
CA PRO A 247 7.21 -13.99 57.02
C PRO A 247 8.48 -13.29 57.48
N THR A 248 8.32 -12.26 58.31
CA THR A 248 9.42 -11.63 59.04
C THR A 248 9.92 -12.62 60.09
N SER A 249 11.10 -13.20 59.84
CA SER A 249 11.85 -13.94 60.85
C SER A 249 12.36 -12.97 61.91
N TYR A 250 11.93 -13.18 63.16
CA TYR A 250 12.50 -12.57 64.37
C TYR A 250 13.79 -13.27 64.80
#